data_AF-A0A7K4B878-F1
#
_entry.id   AF-A0A7K4B878-F1
#
_cell.length_a   1.000
_cell.length_b   1.000
_cell.length_c   1.000
_cell.angle_alpha   90.00
_cell.angle_beta   90.00
_cell.angle_gamma   90.00
#
_symmetry.space_group_name_H-M   'P 1'
#
loop_
_entity.id
_entity.type
_entity.pdbx_description
1 polymer ?
#
loop_
_entity_poly.entity_id
_entity_poly.type
_entity_poly.pdbx_seq_one_letter_code
_entity_poly.pdbx_strand_id
1 'polypeptide(L)'
;MAVNTGRSASPEFREQFMTLKVMSQNIKNQEQFLMMIDRQDTIPDMAKRLSKEAVTSDLQSNKRVLLDFLYNMLARSENQQENLDVEFHYIMIGKDFLEVDKSILWLDDVELPIPFEIGEKLGKIMVGEDISGAIKKITAFYKAAETRFDREQFGNLDRCSLIVLEEHYPQASWHIKMRLPARILNDNPVSI
;
A
#
# COMPACT_ATOMS: atom_id res chain seq x y z
N MET A 1 29.28 -16.12 -16.75
CA MET A 1 27.96 -16.13 -16.09
C MET A 1 28.19 -15.68 -14.65
N ALA A 2 27.92 -14.43 -14.34
CA ALA A 2 27.99 -13.93 -12.97
C ALA A 2 26.66 -14.23 -12.30
N VAL A 3 26.68 -15.06 -11.27
CA VAL A 3 25.53 -15.31 -10.40
C VAL A 3 25.29 -14.01 -9.65
N ASN A 4 24.14 -13.39 -9.91
CA ASN A 4 23.69 -12.17 -9.24
C ASN A 4 23.35 -12.55 -7.79
N THR A 5 24.35 -12.59 -6.92
CA THR A 5 24.14 -12.71 -5.47
C THR A 5 23.42 -11.45 -5.03
N GLY A 6 22.10 -11.55 -4.83
CA GLY A 6 21.26 -10.47 -4.33
C GLY A 6 21.93 -9.82 -3.12
N ARG A 7 22.24 -8.54 -3.24
CA ARG A 7 22.67 -7.74 -2.09
C ARG A 7 21.44 -7.64 -1.19
N SER A 8 21.46 -8.40 -0.11
CA SER A 8 20.48 -8.29 0.96
C SER A 8 20.50 -6.88 1.52
N ALA A 9 19.34 -6.37 1.93
CA ALA A 9 19.24 -5.05 2.50
C ALA A 9 20.24 -4.81 3.63
N SER A 10 20.73 -3.56 3.72
CA SER A 10 21.62 -3.18 4.82
C SER A 10 20.94 -3.48 6.17
N PRO A 11 21.69 -3.96 7.19
CA PRO A 11 21.10 -4.31 8.48
C PRO A 11 20.27 -3.17 9.08
N GLU A 12 20.74 -1.93 8.95
CA GLU A 12 20.04 -0.72 9.40
C GLU A 12 18.73 -0.48 8.64
N PHE A 13 18.70 -0.71 7.33
CA PHE A 13 17.48 -0.59 6.52
C PHE A 13 16.45 -1.67 6.88
N ARG A 14 16.92 -2.90 7.11
CA ARG A 14 16.06 -4.00 7.57
C ARG A 14 15.48 -3.72 8.95
N GLU A 15 16.24 -3.14 9.87
CA GLU A 15 15.72 -2.71 11.19
C GLU A 15 14.65 -1.62 11.06
N GLN A 16 14.85 -0.65 10.17
CA GLN A 16 13.83 0.37 9.86
C GLN A 16 12.56 -0.27 9.30
N PHE A 17 12.68 -1.20 8.36
CA PHE A 17 11.55 -1.95 7.82
C PHE A 17 10.80 -2.75 8.90
N MET A 18 11.52 -3.41 9.80
CA MET A 18 10.92 -4.13 10.93
C MET A 18 10.23 -3.20 11.93
N THR A 19 10.78 -2.00 12.14
CA THR A 19 10.15 -0.96 12.97
C THR A 19 8.82 -0.52 12.35
N LEU A 20 8.80 -0.27 11.04
CA LEU A 20 7.58 0.04 10.29
C LEU A 20 6.54 -1.08 10.41
N LYS A 21 6.99 -2.35 10.42
CA LYS A 21 6.12 -3.51 10.66
C LYS A 21 5.46 -3.52 12.03
N VAL A 22 6.21 -3.21 13.08
CA VAL A 22 5.66 -3.10 14.44
C VAL A 22 4.66 -1.95 14.53
N MET A 23 4.98 -0.79 13.93
CA MET A 23 4.08 0.36 13.89
C MET A 23 2.77 0.05 13.16
N SER A 24 2.85 -0.59 11.99
CA SER A 24 1.66 -0.99 11.21
C SER A 24 0.78 -1.96 12.00
N GLN A 25 1.38 -2.93 12.70
CA GLN A 25 0.63 -3.86 13.54
C GLN A 25 -0.06 -3.16 14.72
N ASN A 26 0.57 -2.14 15.32
CA ASN A 26 -0.04 -1.35 16.39
C ASN A 26 -1.27 -0.58 15.88
N ILE A 27 -1.15 0.09 14.73
CA ILE A 27 -2.27 0.78 14.06
C ILE A 27 -3.43 -0.21 13.82
N LYS A 28 -3.13 -1.38 13.26
CA LYS A 28 -4.14 -2.42 13.01
C LYS A 28 -4.85 -2.87 14.29
N ASN A 29 -4.11 -3.05 15.38
CA ASN A 29 -4.68 -3.42 16.67
C ASN A 29 -5.60 -2.31 17.23
N GLN A 30 -5.22 -1.04 17.06
CA GLN A 30 -6.06 0.11 17.45
C GLN A 30 -7.36 0.18 16.63
N GLU A 31 -7.28 -0.04 15.31
CA GLU A 31 -8.47 -0.13 14.44
C GLU A 31 -9.41 -1.27 14.85
N GLN A 32 -8.85 -2.46 15.11
CA GLN A 32 -9.61 -3.61 15.61
C GLN A 32 -10.27 -3.32 16.96
N PHE A 33 -9.58 -2.63 17.86
CA PHE A 33 -10.14 -2.23 19.15
C PHE A 33 -11.35 -1.28 18.99
N LEU A 34 -11.27 -0.30 18.09
CA LEU A 34 -12.39 0.60 17.79
C LEU A 34 -13.61 -0.19 17.29
N MET A 35 -13.40 -1.13 16.36
CA MET A 35 -14.46 -2.01 15.85
C MET A 35 -15.06 -2.91 16.95
N MET A 36 -14.25 -3.36 17.90
CA MET A 36 -14.73 -4.18 19.03
C MET A 36 -15.59 -3.35 20.00
N ILE A 37 -15.19 -2.12 20.32
CA ILE A 37 -15.99 -1.22 21.16
C ILE A 37 -17.37 -0.96 20.54
N ASP A 38 -17.43 -0.77 19.22
CA ASP A 38 -18.68 -0.55 18.50
C ASP A 38 -19.69 -1.69 18.67
N ARG A 39 -19.19 -2.93 18.72
CA ARG A 39 -20.02 -4.15 18.79
C ARG A 39 -20.37 -4.58 20.22
N GLN A 40 -19.80 -3.94 21.23
CA GLN A 40 -19.90 -4.40 22.61
C GLN A 40 -21.06 -3.71 23.35
N ASP A 41 -22.21 -4.36 23.47
CA ASP A 41 -23.41 -3.76 24.09
C ASP A 41 -23.32 -3.57 25.61
N THR A 42 -22.36 -4.21 26.27
CA THR A 42 -22.20 -4.18 27.73
C THR A 42 -21.48 -2.93 28.25
N ILE A 43 -20.78 -2.18 27.39
CA ILE A 43 -20.04 -0.98 27.80
C ILE A 43 -21.00 0.21 27.82
N PRO A 44 -21.04 1.02 28.91
CA PRO A 44 -21.84 2.24 28.95
C PRO A 44 -21.48 3.22 27.83
N ASP A 45 -22.47 3.88 27.24
CA ASP A 45 -22.28 4.76 26.07
C ASP A 45 -21.26 5.88 26.29
N MET A 46 -21.25 6.45 27.51
CA MET A 46 -20.28 7.48 27.88
C MET A 46 -18.84 6.94 27.86
N ALA A 47 -18.63 5.72 28.36
CA ALA A 47 -17.32 5.07 28.34
C ALA A 47 -16.91 4.69 26.91
N LYS A 48 -17.85 4.18 26.09
CA LYS A 48 -17.61 3.92 24.65
C LYS A 48 -17.13 5.19 23.95
N ARG A 49 -17.82 6.31 24.14
CA ARG A 49 -17.48 7.58 23.48
C ARG A 49 -16.09 8.07 23.90
N LEU A 50 -15.80 8.12 25.21
CA LEU A 50 -14.50 8.59 25.70
C LEU A 50 -13.34 7.71 25.21
N SER A 51 -13.52 6.38 25.22
CA SER A 51 -12.51 5.45 24.70
C SER A 51 -12.31 5.61 23.19
N LYS A 52 -13.38 5.81 22.42
CA LYS A 52 -13.27 6.05 20.97
C LYS A 52 -12.56 7.36 20.66
N GLU A 53 -12.91 8.44 21.33
CA GLU A 53 -12.28 9.75 21.12
C GLU A 53 -10.77 9.69 21.39
N ALA A 54 -10.35 9.10 22.51
CA ALA A 54 -8.95 8.94 22.86
C ALA A 54 -8.19 8.08 21.83
N VAL A 55 -8.71 6.88 21.52
CA VAL A 55 -8.03 5.96 20.59
C VAL A 55 -8.04 6.48 19.16
N THR A 56 -9.07 7.19 18.73
CA THR A 56 -9.13 7.75 17.36
C THR A 56 -8.09 8.85 17.18
N SER A 57 -7.92 9.73 18.17
CA SER A 57 -6.88 10.77 18.13
C SER A 57 -5.48 10.17 18.06
N ASP A 58 -5.19 9.18 18.91
CA ASP A 58 -3.91 8.49 18.92
C ASP A 58 -3.67 7.72 17.61
N LEU A 59 -4.70 7.06 17.08
CA LEU A 59 -4.64 6.35 15.80
C LEU A 59 -4.28 7.28 14.64
N GLN A 60 -4.91 8.46 14.55
CA GLN A 60 -4.59 9.44 13.52
C GLN A 60 -3.14 9.92 13.62
N SER A 61 -2.67 10.20 14.84
CA SER A 61 -1.28 10.59 15.09
C SER A 61 -0.32 9.47 14.66
N ASN A 62 -0.58 8.23 15.05
CA ASN A 62 0.24 7.06 14.72
C ASN A 62 0.29 6.80 13.21
N LYS A 63 -0.84 6.92 12.51
CA LYS A 63 -0.89 6.81 11.03
C LYS A 63 -0.01 7.84 10.36
N ARG A 64 -0.02 9.09 10.86
CA ARG A 64 0.80 10.18 10.31
C ARG A 64 2.30 9.92 10.52
N VAL A 65 2.69 9.50 11.73
CA VAL A 65 4.09 9.14 12.04
C VAL A 65 4.55 7.94 11.20
N LEU A 66 3.69 6.95 10.98
CA LEU A 66 3.99 5.81 10.12
C LEU A 66 4.26 6.26 8.68
N LEU A 67 3.43 7.14 8.11
CA LEU A 67 3.66 7.66 6.77
C LEU A 67 4.96 8.44 6.66
N ASP A 68 5.23 9.34 7.60
CA ASP A 68 6.46 10.13 7.61
C ASP A 68 7.67 9.19 7.65
N PHE A 69 7.59 8.13 8.46
CA PHE A 69 8.63 7.10 8.52
C PHE A 69 8.76 6.32 7.22
N LEU A 70 7.63 5.92 6.60
CA LEU A 70 7.60 5.24 5.31
C LEU A 70 8.28 6.09 4.23
N TYR A 71 7.88 7.35 4.04
CA TYR A 71 8.48 8.22 3.01
C TYR A 71 9.95 8.50 3.26
N ASN A 72 10.36 8.67 4.53
CA ASN A 72 11.77 8.81 4.87
C ASN A 72 12.57 7.55 4.50
N MET A 73 12.00 6.35 4.70
CA MET A 73 12.61 5.09 4.30
C MET A 73 12.67 4.96 2.77
N LEU A 74 11.60 5.31 2.06
CA LEU A 74 11.55 5.32 0.59
C LEU A 74 12.60 6.25 0.00
N ALA A 75 12.72 7.48 0.51
CA ALA A 75 13.73 8.44 0.06
C ALA A 75 15.17 7.96 0.28
N ARG A 76 15.43 7.19 1.36
CA ARG A 76 16.75 6.59 1.61
C ARG A 76 17.04 5.39 0.70
N SER A 77 16.00 4.60 0.38
CA SER A 77 16.13 3.41 -0.47
C SER A 77 16.65 3.73 -1.88
N GLU A 78 16.36 4.92 -2.40
CA GLU A 78 16.84 5.38 -3.71
C GLU A 78 18.36 5.41 -3.80
N ASN A 79 19.05 5.68 -2.69
CA ASN A 79 20.51 5.76 -2.66
C ASN A 79 21.19 4.43 -2.36
N GLN A 80 20.46 3.43 -1.86
CA GLN A 80 21.04 2.19 -1.31
C GLN A 80 20.81 0.94 -2.19
N GLN A 81 20.20 1.08 -3.38
CA GLN A 81 19.85 -0.04 -4.27
C GLN A 81 19.02 -1.13 -3.56
N GLU A 82 18.16 -0.73 -2.64
CA GLU A 82 17.33 -1.65 -1.87
C GLU A 82 16.14 -2.16 -2.72
N ASN A 83 15.87 -3.46 -2.66
CA ASN A 83 14.78 -4.09 -3.42
C ASN A 83 13.44 -3.93 -2.69
N LEU A 84 12.96 -2.68 -2.68
CA LEU A 84 11.67 -2.34 -2.11
C LEU A 84 10.58 -2.23 -3.19
N ASP A 85 9.54 -3.04 -3.09
CA ASP A 85 8.39 -3.01 -4.00
C ASP A 85 7.11 -2.68 -3.24
N VAL A 86 6.13 -2.13 -3.94
CA VAL A 86 4.76 -1.95 -3.45
C VAL A 86 3.82 -2.77 -4.30
N GLU A 87 2.85 -3.38 -3.63
CA GLU A 87 1.83 -4.19 -4.25
C GLU A 87 0.45 -3.72 -3.79
N PHE A 88 -0.41 -3.41 -4.74
CA PHE A 88 -1.79 -2.96 -4.51
C PHE A 88 -2.77 -3.92 -5.17
N HIS A 89 -3.80 -4.29 -4.41
CA HIS A 89 -4.88 -5.13 -4.86
C HIS A 89 -6.13 -4.27 -4.88
N TYR A 90 -6.69 -4.07 -6.06
CA TYR A 90 -7.94 -3.34 -6.25
C TYR A 90 -9.05 -4.29 -6.66
N ILE A 91 -10.23 -4.05 -6.12
CA ILE A 91 -11.46 -4.72 -6.52
C ILE A 91 -12.36 -3.67 -7.17
N MET A 92 -12.80 -3.96 -8.38
CA MET A 92 -13.78 -3.15 -9.08
C MET A 92 -15.09 -3.90 -9.18
N ILE A 93 -16.19 -3.28 -8.73
CA ILE A 93 -17.52 -3.89 -8.81
C ILE A 93 -18.39 -3.00 -9.69
N GLY A 94 -18.88 -3.54 -10.81
CA GLY A 94 -19.58 -2.73 -11.81
C GLY A 94 -18.67 -1.71 -12.51
N LYS A 95 -19.19 -0.52 -12.81
CA LYS A 95 -18.47 0.52 -13.59
C LYS A 95 -17.97 1.71 -12.75
N ASP A 96 -18.40 1.82 -11.50
CA ASP A 96 -18.30 3.06 -10.73
C ASP A 96 -17.65 2.87 -9.35
N PHE A 97 -17.23 1.65 -9.02
CA PHE A 97 -16.70 1.33 -7.69
C PHE A 97 -15.32 0.70 -7.80
N LEU A 98 -14.30 1.36 -7.25
CA LEU A 98 -12.93 0.88 -7.11
C LEU A 98 -12.56 0.90 -5.62
N GLU A 99 -12.35 -0.26 -5.04
CA GLU A 99 -11.95 -0.46 -3.66
C GLU A 99 -10.54 -1.02 -3.59
N VAL A 100 -9.83 -0.70 -2.51
CA VAL A 100 -8.52 -1.27 -2.21
C VAL A 100 -8.71 -2.45 -1.27
N ASP A 101 -8.45 -3.65 -1.75
CA ASP A 101 -8.47 -4.87 -0.91
C ASP A 101 -7.20 -4.95 -0.06
N LYS A 102 -6.03 -4.71 -0.67
CA LYS A 102 -4.73 -4.80 0.01
C LYS A 102 -3.73 -3.78 -0.50
N SER A 103 -2.93 -3.28 0.44
CA SER A 103 -1.73 -2.49 0.17
C SER A 103 -0.57 -3.13 0.93
N ILE A 104 0.48 -3.51 0.21
CA ILE A 104 1.61 -4.27 0.75
C ILE A 104 2.91 -3.62 0.30
N LEU A 105 3.83 -3.46 1.25
CA LEU A 105 5.22 -3.13 0.99
C LEU A 105 6.06 -4.41 1.11
N TRP A 106 6.88 -4.67 0.11
CA TRP A 106 7.77 -5.82 0.02
C TRP A 106 9.21 -5.35 0.18
N LEU A 107 9.95 -5.99 1.09
CA LEU A 107 11.41 -5.93 1.14
C LEU A 107 11.94 -7.35 0.91
N ASP A 108 12.51 -7.59 -0.27
CA ASP A 108 12.83 -8.94 -0.73
C ASP A 108 11.59 -9.86 -0.63
N ASP A 109 11.65 -10.92 0.20
CA ASP A 109 10.56 -11.88 0.44
C ASP A 109 9.67 -11.53 1.65
N VAL A 110 9.93 -10.40 2.32
CA VAL A 110 9.18 -10.02 3.52
C VAL A 110 8.05 -9.05 3.16
N GLU A 111 6.82 -9.48 3.40
CA GLU A 111 5.64 -8.63 3.28
C GLU A 111 5.37 -7.80 4.54
N LEU A 112 4.90 -6.59 4.29
CA LEU A 112 4.42 -5.64 5.28
C LEU A 112 3.12 -4.99 4.78
N PRO A 113 1.97 -5.29 5.40
CA PRO A 113 0.75 -4.52 5.15
C PRO A 113 0.97 -3.04 5.50
N ILE A 114 0.62 -2.16 4.57
CA ILE A 114 0.64 -0.71 4.75
C ILE A 114 -0.80 -0.17 4.74
N PRO A 115 -1.04 1.04 5.27
CA PRO A 115 -2.39 1.62 5.32
C PRO A 115 -3.07 1.63 3.95
N PHE A 116 -4.34 1.23 3.90
CA PHE A 116 -5.12 1.11 2.67
C PHE A 116 -5.32 2.48 1.99
N GLU A 117 -5.33 3.55 2.77
CA GLU A 117 -5.46 4.94 2.31
C GLU A 117 -4.35 5.33 1.32
N ILE A 118 -3.17 4.70 1.42
CA ILE A 118 -2.08 4.85 0.44
C ILE A 118 -2.53 4.33 -0.93
N GLY A 119 -3.11 3.12 -0.94
CA GLY A 119 -3.67 2.51 -2.14
C GLY A 119 -4.86 3.30 -2.67
N GLU A 120 -5.72 3.85 -1.82
CA GLU A 120 -6.91 4.59 -2.27
C GLU A 120 -6.51 5.85 -3.02
N LYS A 121 -5.56 6.61 -2.46
CA LYS A 121 -5.09 7.84 -3.07
C LYS A 121 -4.27 7.55 -4.32
N LEU A 122 -3.48 6.48 -4.36
CA LEU A 122 -2.83 6.05 -5.60
C LEU A 122 -3.87 5.63 -6.66
N GLY A 123 -4.91 4.90 -6.27
CA GLY A 123 -6.06 4.55 -7.12
C GLY A 123 -6.73 5.79 -7.73
N LYS A 124 -6.98 6.82 -6.92
CA LYS A 124 -7.51 8.12 -7.37
C LYS A 124 -6.57 8.83 -8.35
N ILE A 125 -5.26 8.76 -8.15
CA ILE A 125 -4.27 9.34 -9.08
C ILE A 125 -4.31 8.60 -10.43
N MET A 126 -4.40 7.26 -10.41
CA MET A 126 -4.42 6.45 -11.63
C MET A 126 -5.69 6.63 -12.46
N VAL A 127 -6.85 6.68 -11.80
CA VAL A 127 -8.15 6.66 -12.47
C VAL A 127 -8.74 8.07 -12.64
N GLY A 128 -8.37 9.00 -11.76
CA GLY A 128 -8.98 10.33 -11.67
C GLY A 128 -10.35 10.30 -10.98
N GLU A 129 -11.11 11.40 -11.14
CA GLU A 129 -12.49 11.50 -10.61
C GLU A 129 -13.49 10.66 -11.40
N ASP A 130 -13.19 10.36 -12.67
CA ASP A 130 -14.03 9.54 -13.54
C ASP A 130 -13.55 8.08 -13.56
N ILE A 131 -14.35 7.18 -13.01
CA ILE A 131 -14.03 5.74 -12.93
C ILE A 131 -14.28 5.04 -14.28
N SER A 132 -14.87 5.73 -15.26
CA SER A 132 -15.07 5.18 -16.60
C SER A 132 -13.74 4.74 -17.23
N GLY A 133 -13.70 3.48 -17.66
CA GLY A 133 -12.49 2.89 -18.26
C GLY A 133 -11.31 2.72 -17.29
N ALA A 134 -11.55 2.61 -15.98
CA ALA A 134 -10.52 2.43 -14.95
C ALA A 134 -9.46 1.38 -15.31
N ILE A 135 -9.85 0.22 -15.86
CA ILE A 135 -8.91 -0.83 -16.28
C ILE A 135 -7.90 -0.30 -17.31
N LYS A 136 -8.36 0.46 -18.31
CA LYS A 136 -7.48 1.05 -19.34
C LYS A 136 -6.56 2.10 -18.73
N LYS A 137 -7.07 2.91 -17.80
CA LYS A 137 -6.28 3.93 -17.10
C LYS A 137 -5.20 3.31 -16.22
N ILE A 138 -5.54 2.30 -15.42
CA ILE A 138 -4.59 1.55 -14.59
C ILE A 138 -3.55 0.84 -15.47
N THR A 139 -3.97 0.20 -16.57
CA THR A 139 -3.05 -0.44 -17.51
C THR A 139 -2.09 0.58 -18.15
N ALA A 140 -2.59 1.77 -18.52
CA ALA A 140 -1.78 2.83 -19.09
C ALA A 140 -0.78 3.40 -18.06
N PHE A 141 -1.23 3.60 -16.83
CA PHE A 141 -0.38 4.03 -15.72
C PHE A 141 0.73 3.02 -15.45
N TYR A 142 0.38 1.73 -15.35
CA TYR A 142 1.35 0.66 -15.16
C TYR A 142 2.40 0.65 -16.28
N LYS A 143 1.97 0.70 -17.55
CA LYS A 143 2.90 0.72 -18.69
C LYS A 143 3.82 1.94 -18.68
N ALA A 144 3.32 3.10 -18.30
CA ALA A 144 4.12 4.32 -18.19
C ALA A 144 5.16 4.21 -17.06
N ALA A 145 4.77 3.66 -15.91
CA ALA A 145 5.67 3.39 -14.80
C ALA A 145 6.73 2.34 -15.16
N GLU A 146 6.32 1.22 -15.74
CA GLU A 146 7.20 0.14 -16.21
C GLU A 146 8.24 0.65 -17.22
N THR A 147 7.81 1.43 -18.22
CA THR A 147 8.73 2.02 -19.22
C THR A 147 9.73 3.00 -18.58
N ARG A 148 9.31 3.75 -17.55
CA ARG A 148 10.22 4.63 -16.80
C ARG A 148 11.25 3.82 -16.04
N PHE A 149 10.83 2.77 -15.33
CA PHE A 149 11.72 1.90 -14.58
C PHE A 149 12.68 1.11 -15.47
N ASP A 150 12.23 0.65 -16.64
CA ASP A 150 13.08 -0.02 -17.64
C ASP A 150 14.28 0.85 -18.03
N ARG A 151 14.03 2.14 -18.30
CA ARG A 151 15.06 3.12 -18.66
C ARG A 151 16.03 3.44 -17.52
N GLU A 152 15.54 3.43 -16.28
CA GLU A 152 16.32 3.81 -15.10
C GLU A 152 17.12 2.65 -14.49
N GLN A 153 16.61 1.41 -14.56
CA GLN A 153 17.21 0.22 -13.95
C GLN A 153 17.76 -0.80 -14.96
N PHE A 154 17.99 -0.38 -16.22
CA PHE A 154 18.60 -1.21 -17.27
C PHE A 154 17.91 -2.58 -17.45
N GLY A 155 16.57 -2.63 -17.39
CA GLY A 155 15.81 -3.85 -17.70
C GLY A 155 15.56 -4.84 -16.57
N ASN A 156 15.68 -4.45 -15.29
CA ASN A 156 15.23 -5.30 -14.17
C ASN A 156 13.69 -5.23 -13.99
N LEU A 157 12.95 -5.82 -14.94
CA LEU A 157 11.49 -5.81 -14.98
C LEU A 157 10.83 -6.93 -14.17
N ASP A 158 11.62 -7.87 -13.61
CA ASP A 158 11.11 -8.98 -12.78
C ASP A 158 10.34 -8.50 -11.53
N ARG A 159 10.49 -7.21 -11.17
CA ARG A 159 9.87 -6.55 -10.03
C ARG A 159 8.52 -5.91 -10.34
N CYS A 160 8.17 -5.80 -11.63
CA CYS A 160 6.92 -5.22 -12.09
C CYS A 160 5.95 -6.35 -12.46
N SER A 161 4.72 -6.30 -11.96
CA SER A 161 3.68 -7.24 -12.40
C SER A 161 2.31 -6.58 -12.40
N LEU A 162 1.53 -6.80 -13.45
CA LEU A 162 0.12 -6.43 -13.51
C LEU A 162 -0.71 -7.66 -13.86
N ILE A 163 -1.64 -8.01 -12.98
CA ILE A 163 -2.61 -9.08 -13.17
C ILE A 163 -3.99 -8.45 -13.11
N VAL A 164 -4.79 -8.70 -14.14
CA VAL A 164 -6.18 -8.24 -14.23
C VAL A 164 -7.04 -9.46 -14.46
N LEU A 165 -7.88 -9.79 -13.48
CA LEU A 165 -8.80 -10.92 -13.52
C LEU A 165 -10.22 -10.41 -13.56
N GLU A 166 -10.98 -10.89 -14.54
CA GLU A 166 -12.42 -10.64 -14.64
C GLU A 166 -13.17 -11.83 -14.06
N GLU A 167 -14.01 -11.58 -13.06
CA GLU A 167 -14.88 -12.57 -12.45
C GLU A 167 -16.32 -12.26 -12.85
N HIS A 168 -17.01 -13.23 -13.44
CA HIS A 168 -18.36 -13.03 -14.00
C HIS A 168 -19.50 -13.44 -13.05
N TYR A 169 -19.20 -14.15 -11.96
CA TYR A 169 -20.19 -14.71 -11.03
C TYR A 169 -19.69 -14.54 -9.59
N PRO A 170 -20.52 -14.08 -8.62
CA PRO A 170 -21.96 -13.81 -8.71
C PRO A 170 -22.35 -12.47 -9.36
N GLN A 171 -21.40 -11.55 -9.53
CA GLN A 171 -21.55 -10.29 -10.26
C GLN A 171 -20.24 -10.00 -11.02
N ALA A 172 -20.31 -9.28 -12.13
CA ALA A 172 -19.12 -8.83 -12.86
C ALA A 172 -18.24 -7.94 -11.96
N SER A 173 -17.08 -8.47 -11.59
CA SER A 173 -16.05 -7.78 -10.82
C SER A 173 -14.67 -7.95 -11.47
N TRP A 174 -13.79 -7.00 -11.21
CA TRP A 174 -12.41 -7.04 -11.68
C TRP A 174 -11.47 -7.01 -10.49
N HIS A 175 -10.59 -8.00 -10.42
CA HIS A 175 -9.53 -8.06 -9.42
C HIS A 175 -8.22 -7.65 -10.10
N ILE A 176 -7.66 -6.54 -9.65
CA ILE A 176 -6.46 -5.94 -10.24
C ILE A 176 -5.34 -6.00 -9.21
N LYS A 177 -4.33 -6.81 -9.49
CA LYS A 177 -3.12 -6.90 -8.67
C LYS A 177 -1.98 -6.22 -9.41
N MET A 178 -1.42 -5.17 -8.81
CA MET A 178 -0.34 -4.37 -9.39
C MET A 178 0.84 -4.33 -8.43
N ARG A 179 2.01 -4.78 -8.88
CA ARG A 179 3.30 -4.68 -8.18
C ARG A 179 4.24 -3.79 -8.98
N LEU A 180 4.84 -2.81 -8.31
CA LEU A 180 5.78 -1.84 -8.87
C LEU A 180 6.89 -1.56 -7.84
N PRO A 181 8.08 -1.08 -8.26
CA PRO A 181 9.07 -0.54 -7.34
C PRO A 181 8.47 0.55 -6.44
N ALA A 182 8.79 0.52 -5.15
CA ALA A 182 8.19 1.39 -4.13
C ALA A 182 8.42 2.90 -4.38
N ARG A 183 9.41 3.24 -5.20
CA ARG A 183 9.68 4.60 -5.69
C ARG A 183 8.47 5.27 -6.34
N ILE A 184 7.51 4.52 -6.87
CA ILE A 184 6.27 5.08 -7.42
C ILE A 184 5.50 5.95 -6.40
N LEU A 185 5.66 5.68 -5.10
CA LEU A 185 5.06 6.48 -4.02
C LEU A 185 5.80 7.80 -3.78
N ASN A 186 7.11 7.88 -4.05
CA ASN A 186 7.84 9.16 -4.02
C ASN A 186 7.44 10.06 -5.19
N ASP A 187 7.23 9.46 -6.37
CA ASP A 187 6.79 10.18 -7.57
C ASP A 187 5.33 10.67 -7.44
N ASN A 188 4.53 10.01 -6.61
CA ASN A 188 3.12 10.31 -6.36
C ASN A 188 2.88 10.39 -4.85
N PRO A 189 3.38 11.43 -4.17
CA PRO A 189 3.32 11.52 -2.72
C PRO A 189 1.86 11.57 -2.25
N VAL A 190 1.53 10.61 -1.40
CA VAL A 190 0.22 10.43 -0.80
C VAL A 190 0.26 10.90 0.66
N SER A 191 -0.49 11.94 1.01
CA SER A 191 -0.80 12.25 2.42
C SER A 191 -1.82 11.24 2.96
N ILE A 192 -2.03 11.10 4.27
CA ILE A 192 -3.28 10.51 4.82
C ILE A 192 -4.04 11.63 5.50
#